data_AF-A0AAP2CEI8-F1
#
_entry.id   AF-A0AAP2CEI8-F1
#
_cell.length_a   1.000
_cell.length_b   1.000
_cell.length_c   1.000
_cell.angle_alpha   90.00
_cell.angle_beta   90.00
_cell.angle_gamma   90.00
#
_symmetry.space_group_name_H-M   'P 1'
#
loop_
_entity.id
_entity.type
_entity.pdbx_description
1 polymer ?
#
loop_
_entity_poly.entity_id
_entity_poly.type
_entity_poly.pdbx_seq_one_letter_code
_entity_poly.pdbx_strand_id
1 'polypeptide(L)'
;MKKLIIFLVLSVFALSCGNGDRPKQLLNEDQMVAIMMDIHMVEGIASSLPISYDSSKKVYPYLEHRVFEKHGVPDSVYVENLQYYLRDAAKMEQLYARVIDSLTVKQNIGEQ
;
A
#
# COMPACT_ATOMS: atom_id res chain seq x y z
N MET A 1 -12.97 -9.87 -47.54
CA MET A 1 -11.69 -9.25 -47.11
C MET A 1 -11.91 -8.21 -46.00
N LYS A 2 -12.75 -7.17 -46.19
CA LYS A 2 -13.06 -6.16 -45.15
C LYS A 2 -13.71 -6.72 -43.86
N LYS A 3 -14.60 -7.73 -43.99
CA LYS A 3 -15.24 -8.39 -42.83
C LYS A 3 -14.26 -9.22 -41.98
N LEU A 4 -13.16 -9.69 -42.57
CA LEU A 4 -12.13 -10.49 -41.89
C LEU A 4 -11.21 -9.59 -41.04
N ILE A 5 -10.92 -8.37 -41.53
CA ILE A 5 -10.16 -7.35 -40.80
C ILE A 5 -10.94 -6.87 -39.56
N ILE A 6 -12.26 -6.67 -39.69
CA ILE A 6 -13.11 -6.29 -38.55
C ILE A 6 -13.11 -7.37 -37.46
N PHE A 7 -13.14 -8.65 -37.85
CA PHE A 7 -13.10 -9.76 -36.90
C PHE A 7 -11.73 -9.89 -36.20
N LEU A 8 -10.64 -9.64 -36.94
CA LEU A 8 -9.28 -9.62 -36.40
C LEU A 8 -9.09 -8.48 -35.37
N VAL A 9 -9.58 -7.28 -35.68
CA VAL A 9 -9.50 -6.11 -34.78
C VAL A 9 -10.34 -6.34 -33.51
N LEU A 10 -11.53 -6.93 -33.64
CA LEU A 10 -12.40 -7.23 -32.49
C LEU A 10 -11.81 -8.31 -31.57
N SER A 11 -11.06 -9.27 -32.13
CA SER A 11 -10.38 -10.32 -31.36
C SER A 11 -9.18 -9.82 -30.56
N VAL A 12 -8.51 -8.75 -31.00
CA VAL A 12 -7.36 -8.16 -30.28
C VAL A 12 -7.82 -7.40 -29.04
N PHE A 13 -9.01 -6.79 -29.06
CA PHE A 13 -9.58 -6.11 -27.88
C PHE A 13 -10.04 -7.08 -26.77
N ALA A 14 -10.37 -8.32 -27.10
CA ALA A 14 -10.82 -9.32 -26.13
C ALA A 14 -9.68 -9.92 -25.27
N LEU A 15 -8.41 -9.73 -25.66
CA LEU A 15 -7.24 -10.21 -24.91
C LEU A 15 -6.74 -9.22 -23.87
N SER A 16 -7.33 -8.02 -23.76
CA SER A 16 -7.06 -7.07 -22.68
C SER A 16 -7.80 -7.45 -21.39
N CYS A 17 -7.95 -8.74 -21.10
CA CYS A 17 -8.33 -9.20 -19.78
C CYS A 17 -7.04 -9.26 -18.97
N GLY A 18 -6.70 -8.12 -18.36
CA GLY A 18 -5.54 -8.00 -17.49
C GLY A 18 -5.72 -8.92 -16.30
N ASN A 19 -5.11 -10.11 -16.36
CA ASN A 19 -4.86 -10.91 -15.19
C ASN A 19 -4.00 -10.04 -14.28
N GLY A 20 -4.65 -9.41 -13.31
CA GLY A 20 -3.99 -8.44 -12.47
C GLY A 20 -2.85 -9.12 -11.73
N ASP A 21 -1.61 -8.74 -12.09
CA ASP A 21 -0.39 -9.38 -11.60
C ASP A 21 -0.43 -9.51 -10.07
N ARG A 22 -0.74 -10.72 -9.62
CA ARG A 22 -0.68 -11.08 -8.21
C ARG A 22 0.78 -10.94 -7.78
N PRO A 23 1.08 -10.21 -6.69
CA PRO A 23 2.45 -10.09 -6.20
C PRO A 23 3.08 -11.47 -5.99
N LYS A 24 4.37 -11.60 -6.28
CA LYS A 24 5.10 -12.87 -6.07
C LYS A 24 5.02 -13.30 -4.60
N GLN A 25 5.05 -12.33 -3.71
CA GLN A 25 4.83 -12.49 -2.28
C GLN A 25 3.57 -11.70 -1.90
N LEU A 26 2.45 -12.41 -1.76
CA LEU A 26 1.19 -11.82 -1.28
C LEU A 26 1.23 -11.71 0.25
N LEU A 27 1.19 -10.48 0.75
CA LEU A 27 1.01 -10.18 2.17
C LEU A 27 -0.44 -10.45 2.54
N ASN A 28 -0.69 -11.05 3.69
CA ASN A 28 -2.05 -11.17 4.18
C ASN A 28 -2.57 -9.83 4.73
N GLU A 29 -3.87 -9.75 4.99
CA GLU A 29 -4.51 -8.51 5.45
C GLU A 29 -3.92 -8.00 6.78
N ASP A 30 -3.56 -8.90 7.71
CA ASP A 30 -3.02 -8.52 9.01
C ASP A 30 -1.62 -7.91 8.87
N GLN A 31 -0.78 -8.49 7.99
CA GLN A 31 0.53 -7.93 7.65
C GLN A 31 0.39 -6.56 6.98
N MET A 32 -0.54 -6.41 6.05
CA MET A 32 -0.79 -5.11 5.40
C MET A 32 -1.24 -4.05 6.39
N VAL A 33 -2.22 -4.36 7.26
CA VAL A 33 -2.70 -3.43 8.29
C VAL A 33 -1.55 -3.02 9.22
N ALA A 34 -0.72 -3.97 9.66
CA ALA A 34 0.39 -3.69 10.57
C ALA A 34 1.46 -2.79 9.92
N ILE A 35 1.81 -3.02 8.65
CA ILE A 35 2.77 -2.19 7.89
C ILE A 35 2.19 -0.80 7.65
N MET A 36 0.94 -0.70 7.16
CA MET A 36 0.28 0.59 6.89
C MET A 36 0.16 1.44 8.15
N MET A 37 -0.20 0.83 9.28
CA MET A 37 -0.26 1.50 10.58
C MET A 37 1.10 2.09 10.97
N ASP A 38 2.17 1.31 10.87
CA ASP A 38 3.52 1.78 11.21
C ASP A 38 4.02 2.86 10.25
N ILE A 39 3.70 2.77 8.95
CA ILE A 39 4.00 3.81 7.94
C ILE A 39 3.35 5.15 8.33
N HIS A 40 2.04 5.15 8.60
CA HIS A 40 1.35 6.36 9.02
C HIS A 40 1.85 6.91 10.36
N MET A 41 2.31 6.04 11.25
CA MET A 41 2.90 6.45 12.51
C MET A 41 4.25 7.16 12.29
N VAL A 42 5.13 6.62 11.43
CA VAL A 42 6.41 7.28 11.12
C VAL A 42 6.22 8.57 10.31
N GLU A 43 5.19 8.64 9.46
CA GLU A 43 4.80 9.87 8.76
C GLU A 43 4.37 10.96 9.77
N GLY A 44 3.52 10.59 10.73
CA GLY A 44 3.10 11.49 11.82
C GLY A 44 4.27 11.96 12.68
N ILE A 45 5.19 11.05 13.04
CA ILE A 45 6.42 11.38 13.76
C ILE A 45 7.26 12.36 12.94
N ALA A 46 7.59 12.03 11.70
CA ALA A 46 8.44 12.86 10.83
C ALA A 46 7.86 14.27 10.59
N SER A 47 6.53 14.39 10.58
CA SER A 47 5.81 15.66 10.42
C SER A 47 5.73 16.48 11.71
N SER A 48 5.82 15.82 12.88
CA SER A 48 5.78 16.46 14.20
C SER A 48 7.14 16.94 14.72
N LEU A 49 8.24 16.49 14.09
CA LEU A 49 9.60 16.86 14.52
C LEU A 49 9.82 18.38 14.35
N PRO A 50 10.46 19.05 15.33
CA PRO A 50 10.76 20.49 15.26
C PRO A 50 11.98 20.77 14.37
N ILE A 51 11.94 20.30 13.12
CA ILE A 51 12.99 20.43 12.11
C ILE A 51 12.43 21.10 10.85
N SER A 52 13.30 21.58 9.97
CA SER A 52 12.85 22.15 8.70
C SER A 52 12.20 21.08 7.81
N TYR A 53 11.33 21.52 6.91
CA TYR A 53 10.69 20.63 5.94
C TYR A 53 11.71 19.85 5.08
N ASP A 54 12.78 20.51 4.66
CA ASP A 54 13.85 19.87 3.88
C ASP A 54 14.59 18.80 4.69
N SER A 55 14.79 19.03 6.00
CA SER A 55 15.34 18.02 6.90
C SER A 55 14.36 16.86 7.08
N SER A 56 13.06 17.13 7.28
CA SER A 56 12.04 16.09 7.43
C SER A 56 11.97 15.17 6.20
N LYS A 57 12.09 15.73 4.99
CA LYS A 57 12.20 14.95 3.72
C LYS A 57 13.39 13.98 3.66
N LYS A 58 14.45 14.22 4.43
CA LYS A 58 15.61 13.32 4.53
C LYS A 58 15.45 12.30 5.65
N VAL A 59 14.74 12.66 6.72
CA VAL A 59 14.50 11.79 7.87
C VAL A 59 13.43 10.73 7.56
N TYR A 60 12.34 11.11 6.88
CA TYR A 60 11.23 10.20 6.61
C TYR A 60 11.66 8.91 5.89
N PRO A 61 12.43 8.92 4.78
CA PRO A 61 12.83 7.68 4.10
C PRO A 61 13.64 6.74 4.99
N TYR A 62 14.43 7.28 5.92
CA TYR A 62 15.14 6.46 6.90
C TYR A 62 14.18 5.77 7.87
N LEU A 63 13.19 6.50 8.40
CA LEU A 63 12.18 5.93 9.29
C LEU A 63 11.27 4.92 8.58
N GLU A 64 10.88 5.21 7.34
CA GLU A 64 10.10 4.31 6.50
C GLU A 64 10.86 3.01 6.22
N HIS A 65 12.15 3.09 5.89
CA HIS A 65 12.97 1.90 5.71
C HIS A 65 13.02 1.01 6.97
N ARG A 66 13.08 1.63 8.16
CA ARG A 66 13.03 0.92 9.45
C ARG A 66 11.70 0.18 9.66
N VAL A 67 10.59 0.66 9.10
CA VAL A 67 9.30 -0.05 9.13
C VAL A 67 9.40 -1.34 8.32
N PHE A 68 9.93 -1.27 7.10
CA PHE A 68 10.14 -2.44 6.25
C PHE A 68 11.06 -3.48 6.88
N GLU A 69 12.16 -3.03 7.51
CA GLU A 69 13.04 -3.91 8.31
C GLU A 69 12.28 -4.59 9.45
N LYS A 70 11.47 -3.83 10.21
CA LYS A 70 10.69 -4.34 11.35
C LYS A 70 9.72 -5.46 10.93
N HIS A 71 9.10 -5.34 9.77
CA HIS A 71 8.15 -6.32 9.25
C HIS A 71 8.79 -7.45 8.44
N GLY A 72 10.09 -7.36 8.14
CA GLY A 72 10.77 -8.34 7.28
C GLY A 72 10.25 -8.34 5.84
N VAL A 73 9.75 -7.19 5.37
CA VAL A 73 9.10 -7.03 4.06
C VAL A 73 9.87 -5.97 3.26
N PRO A 74 10.42 -6.29 2.08
CA PRO A 74 11.01 -5.28 1.21
C PRO A 74 9.99 -4.22 0.78
N ASP A 75 10.45 -2.98 0.59
CA ASP A 75 9.64 -1.86 0.10
C ASP A 75 8.89 -2.19 -1.20
N SER A 76 9.57 -2.81 -2.16
CA SER A 76 9.00 -3.29 -3.42
C SER A 76 7.84 -4.27 -3.23
N VAL A 77 7.96 -5.21 -2.28
CA VAL A 77 6.88 -6.15 -1.95
C VAL A 77 5.69 -5.40 -1.39
N TYR A 78 5.90 -4.44 -0.49
CA TYR A 78 4.81 -3.62 0.02
C TYR A 78 4.10 -2.83 -1.10
N VAL A 79 4.85 -2.20 -2.01
CA VAL A 79 4.28 -1.44 -3.14
C VAL A 79 3.46 -2.33 -4.08
N GLU A 80 3.97 -3.52 -4.43
CA GLU A 80 3.22 -4.49 -5.24
C GLU A 80 1.90 -4.91 -4.55
N ASN A 81 1.94 -5.15 -3.24
CA ASN A 81 0.75 -5.52 -2.47
C ASN A 81 -0.24 -4.37 -2.34
N LEU A 82 0.24 -3.14 -2.13
CA LEU A 82 -0.61 -1.95 -2.11
C LEU A 82 -1.35 -1.81 -3.45
N GLN A 83 -0.65 -1.95 -4.58
CA GLN A 83 -1.27 -1.95 -5.91
C GLN A 83 -2.23 -3.11 -6.14
N TYR A 84 -1.97 -4.28 -5.55
CA TYR A 84 -2.87 -5.43 -5.62
C TYR A 84 -4.18 -5.15 -4.88
N TYR A 85 -4.10 -4.73 -3.62
CA TYR A 85 -5.27 -4.46 -2.80
C TYR A 85 -6.08 -3.26 -3.33
N LEU A 86 -5.43 -2.22 -3.87
CA LEU A 86 -6.08 -1.04 -4.49
C LEU A 86 -7.04 -1.35 -5.65
N ARG A 87 -6.98 -2.56 -6.24
CA ARG A 87 -7.89 -2.97 -7.32
C ARG A 87 -9.28 -3.32 -6.81
N ASP A 88 -9.42 -3.65 -5.54
CA ASP A 88 -10.70 -3.90 -4.87
C ASP A 88 -10.92 -2.80 -3.83
N ALA A 89 -11.76 -1.82 -4.20
CA ALA A 89 -12.05 -0.68 -3.35
C ALA A 89 -12.67 -1.09 -2.01
N ALA A 90 -13.57 -2.08 -1.99
CA ALA A 90 -14.21 -2.55 -0.76
C ALA A 90 -13.20 -3.25 0.15
N LYS A 91 -12.25 -4.01 -0.43
CA LYS A 91 -11.16 -4.61 0.34
C LYS A 91 -10.23 -3.56 0.93
N MET A 92 -9.83 -2.55 0.16
CA MET A 92 -9.01 -1.45 0.70
C MET A 92 -9.70 -0.68 1.81
N GLU A 93 -10.99 -0.39 1.65
CA GLU A 93 -11.78 0.29 2.67
C GLU A 93 -11.76 -0.50 4.00
N GLN A 94 -11.91 -1.82 3.93
CA GLN A 94 -11.78 -2.70 5.11
C GLN A 94 -10.40 -2.62 5.76
N LEU A 95 -9.32 -2.66 4.96
CA LEU A 95 -7.96 -2.54 5.49
C LEU A 95 -7.74 -1.19 6.17
N TYR A 96 -8.17 -0.09 5.55
CA TYR A 96 -8.05 1.25 6.13
C TYR A 96 -8.88 1.43 7.39
N ALA A 97 -10.10 0.90 7.45
CA ALA A 97 -10.91 0.92 8.67
C ALA A 97 -10.17 0.24 9.83
N ARG A 98 -9.58 -0.93 9.59
CA ARG A 98 -8.76 -1.65 10.59
C ARG A 98 -7.52 -0.87 11.02
N VAL A 99 -6.86 -0.16 10.10
CA VAL A 99 -5.73 0.73 10.42
C VAL A 99 -6.17 1.87 11.34
N ILE A 100 -7.28 2.54 11.02
CA ILE A 100 -7.84 3.63 11.82
C ILE A 100 -8.19 3.13 13.22
N ASP A 101 -8.92 2.02 13.33
CA ASP A 101 -9.29 1.41 14.61
C ASP A 101 -8.05 1.10 15.47
N SER A 102 -7.02 0.51 14.85
CA SER A 102 -5.75 0.17 15.54
C SER A 102 -5.01 1.42 16.03
N LEU A 103 -4.98 2.48 15.21
CA LEU A 103 -4.38 3.76 15.60
C LEU A 103 -5.15 4.43 16.74
N THR A 104 -6.49 4.43 16.69
CA THR A 104 -7.33 4.98 17.76
C THR A 104 -7.10 4.27 19.09
N VAL A 105 -7.04 2.94 19.08
CA VAL A 105 -6.71 2.16 20.29
C VAL A 105 -5.33 2.55 20.82
N LYS A 106 -4.33 2.66 19.94
CA LYS A 106 -2.97 3.02 20.33
C LYS A 106 -2.86 4.44 20.90
N GLN A 107 -3.62 5.39 20.35
CA GLN A 107 -3.70 6.75 20.88
C GLN A 107 -4.31 6.75 22.29
N ASN A 108 -5.46 6.09 22.48
CA ASN A 108 -6.15 6.04 23.76
C ASN A 108 -5.31 5.38 24.87
N ILE A 109 -4.48 4.39 24.52
CA ILE A 109 -3.54 3.76 25.46
C ILE A 109 -2.38 4.72 25.80
N GLY A 110 -1.88 5.49 24.83
CA GLY A 110 -0.77 6.43 25.05
C GLY A 110 -1.16 7.68 25.85
N GLU A 111 -2.45 7.97 26.00
CA GLU A 111 -2.98 9.07 26.81
C GLU A 111 -3.17 8.69 28.30
N GLN A 112 -2.94 7.43 28.67
CA GLN A 112 -3.01 6.91 30.06
C GLN A 112 -1.62 6.82 30.70
#